data_AF-A0A535E1R0-F1
#
_entry.id   AF-A0A535E1R0-F1
#
_cell.length_a   1.000
_cell.length_b   1.000
_cell.length_c   1.000
_cell.angle_alpha   90.00
_cell.angle_beta   90.00
_cell.angle_gamma   90.00
#
_symmetry.space_group_name_H-M   'P 1'
#
loop_
_entity.id
_entity.type
_entity.pdbx_description
1 polymer ?
#
loop_
_entity_poly.entity_id
_entity_poly.type
_entity_poly.pdbx_seq_one_letter_code
_entity_poly.pdbx_strand_id
1 'polypeptide(L)'
;MLGLSGRVEDDALLAVLAGRDPSAAQQLVASPPTGHRMPGIDACFKAPKSVSLLWAFGDRVGVGGRTLDRVVEAAHDEAVEAAMSYLESVAARGRRGRDGLVQVETSGFVAAAFRQRTSRADDPHLHTHVLIANACQGTDGRWGALDARLIYAHAKATGYLYEFHLRHRLSTDLGVDWTDVENGIADVAGVPEAMIDQFSKRAREIRGHLDKVTDRVNAERERLGLAPVEADSAEAMDIAARQTRAAKLHHVAPADLRARWRAEAAAVGLDPGRLSEALSRTGAPSIVEPDVDLHGRVTAELTEHASTFGRRDAVHGVAADARWGLPVPEVLARADALLTSRDVIPVVGTTRDQDVIRRDDGTVARVPTDLRRWSTPDMLAIEQRLVAAALDRQDAGVAVVPPDVLDDTLRAGPGAPGQPGRGPGRGGRQVGPIGCRRRVRGSRTRVGQDDGPRRLRRRLPARRPRRDRLRAECAGARRAAPGRADRALLHGGRAPPGAAAFGPRPALGGHPR
;
A
#
# COMPACT_ATOMS: atom_id res chain seq x y z
N MET A 1 22.84 -2.05 -17.50
CA MET A 1 22.83 -0.57 -17.47
C MET A 1 24.08 0.00 -16.79
N LEU A 2 24.23 -0.07 -15.45
CA LEU A 2 25.41 0.49 -14.74
C LEU A 2 26.44 -0.55 -14.21
N GLY A 3 26.28 -1.84 -14.53
CA GLY A 3 27.15 -2.91 -14.00
C GLY A 3 26.99 -3.22 -12.51
N LEU A 4 26.12 -2.52 -11.79
CA LEU A 4 25.83 -2.72 -10.37
C LEU A 4 25.05 -4.02 -10.14
N SER A 5 25.52 -4.87 -9.22
CA SER A 5 24.83 -6.08 -8.77
C SER A 5 25.35 -6.53 -7.40
N GLY A 6 24.57 -7.35 -6.69
CA GLY A 6 24.96 -7.88 -5.39
C GLY A 6 24.91 -6.86 -4.25
N ARG A 7 25.99 -6.78 -3.46
CA ARG A 7 26.08 -5.88 -2.30
C ARG A 7 26.10 -4.42 -2.74
N VAL A 8 25.29 -3.59 -2.09
CA VAL A 8 25.29 -2.14 -2.31
C VAL A 8 26.47 -1.53 -1.56
N GLU A 9 27.34 -0.83 -2.30
CA GLU A 9 28.45 -0.05 -1.75
C GLU A 9 28.06 1.43 -1.64
N ASP A 10 28.43 2.07 -0.53
CA ASP A 10 27.95 3.40 -0.14
C ASP A 10 28.28 4.48 -1.19
N ASP A 11 29.51 4.52 -1.69
CA ASP A 11 29.94 5.50 -2.70
C ASP A 11 29.16 5.36 -4.02
N ALA A 12 28.88 4.12 -4.43
CA ALA A 12 28.12 3.86 -5.65
C ALA A 12 26.65 4.29 -5.50
N LEU A 13 26.05 4.00 -4.34
CA LEU A 13 24.70 4.48 -4.00
C LEU A 13 24.63 6.01 -3.99
N LEU A 14 25.58 6.67 -3.34
CA LEU A 14 25.63 8.14 -3.25
C LEU A 14 25.89 8.79 -4.62
N ALA A 15 26.71 8.19 -5.49
CA ALA A 15 26.91 8.66 -6.85
C ALA A 15 25.61 8.59 -7.68
N VAL A 16 24.91 7.45 -7.67
CA VAL A 16 23.65 7.25 -8.39
C VAL A 16 22.55 8.16 -7.83
N LEU A 17 22.42 8.30 -6.51
CA LEU A 17 21.48 9.23 -5.88
C LEU A 17 21.85 10.70 -6.13
N ALA A 18 23.11 11.03 -6.44
CA ALA A 18 23.53 12.33 -6.96
C ALA A 18 23.30 12.49 -8.48
N GLY A 19 22.81 11.46 -9.17
CA GLY A 19 22.52 11.49 -10.62
C GLY A 19 23.75 11.27 -11.49
N ARG A 20 24.80 10.62 -10.96
CA ARG A 20 26.08 10.35 -11.63
C ARG A 20 26.28 8.84 -11.81
N ASP A 21 27.00 8.46 -12.86
CA ASP A 21 27.52 7.10 -13.01
C ASP A 21 28.58 6.84 -11.91
N PRO A 22 28.55 5.69 -11.21
CA PRO A 22 29.57 5.37 -10.20
C PRO A 22 30.88 4.86 -10.81
N SER A 23 30.87 4.40 -12.06
CA SER A 23 32.00 3.83 -12.80
C SER A 23 32.64 4.79 -13.80
N ALA A 24 31.89 5.82 -14.23
CA ALA A 24 32.32 6.81 -15.22
C ALA A 24 32.04 8.25 -14.76
N ALA A 25 32.71 9.24 -15.35
CA ALA A 25 32.43 10.65 -15.10
C ALA A 25 31.14 11.17 -15.78
N GLN A 26 30.20 10.28 -16.15
CA GLN A 26 28.97 10.64 -16.85
C GLN A 26 27.90 11.14 -15.88
N GLN A 27 27.28 12.28 -16.19
CA GLN A 27 26.04 12.70 -15.55
C GLN A 27 24.87 11.92 -16.16
N LEU A 28 24.13 11.19 -15.33
CA LEU A 28 22.91 10.47 -15.71
C LEU A 28 21.74 11.46 -15.78
N VAL A 29 21.56 12.26 -14.73
CA VAL A 29 20.44 13.21 -14.62
C VAL A 29 20.96 14.53 -14.07
N ALA A 30 20.87 15.60 -14.87
CA ALA A 30 21.24 16.94 -14.45
C ALA A 30 20.30 17.47 -13.35
N SER A 31 20.81 18.37 -12.51
CA SER A 31 19.96 19.16 -11.61
C SER A 31 19.09 20.13 -12.41
N PRO A 32 17.85 20.41 -11.97
CA PRO A 32 17.01 21.43 -12.61
C PRO A 32 17.64 22.83 -12.42
N PRO A 33 17.35 23.81 -13.31
CA PRO A 33 17.86 25.18 -13.17
C PRO A 33 17.39 25.89 -11.88
N THR A 34 16.25 25.46 -11.34
CA THR A 34 15.66 25.96 -10.09
C THR A 34 15.13 24.81 -9.23
N GLY A 35 15.15 24.99 -7.91
CA GLY A 35 14.72 23.96 -6.95
C GLY A 35 15.73 22.82 -6.78
N HIS A 36 15.26 21.69 -6.24
CA HIS A 36 16.10 20.52 -5.96
C HIS A 36 15.73 19.34 -6.86
N ARG A 37 16.74 18.61 -7.35
CA ARG A 37 16.54 17.31 -8.00
C ARG A 37 16.05 16.31 -6.95
N MET A 38 14.89 15.68 -7.20
CA MET A 38 14.47 14.49 -6.44
C MET A 38 15.48 13.36 -6.69
N PRO A 39 16.19 12.84 -5.67
CA PRO A 39 17.27 11.88 -5.87
C PRO A 39 16.78 10.46 -6.19
N GLY A 40 15.63 10.09 -5.64
CA GLY A 40 15.01 8.78 -5.76
C GLY A 40 13.66 8.71 -5.05
N ILE A 41 13.05 7.53 -5.06
CA ILE A 41 11.76 7.19 -4.47
C ILE A 41 11.97 5.96 -3.59
N ASP A 42 11.37 5.94 -2.39
CA ASP A 42 11.48 4.84 -1.43
C ASP A 42 10.21 3.98 -1.46
N ALA A 43 10.31 2.79 -2.06
CA ALA A 43 9.27 1.77 -2.01
C ALA A 43 9.47 0.90 -0.77
N CYS A 44 8.68 1.16 0.29
CA CYS A 44 8.83 0.52 1.60
C CYS A 44 7.81 -0.61 1.80
N PHE A 45 8.23 -1.84 1.56
CA PHE A 45 7.44 -3.07 1.75
C PHE A 45 7.52 -3.52 3.21
N LYS A 46 6.37 -3.78 3.86
CA LYS A 46 6.30 -4.10 5.30
C LYS A 46 5.49 -5.37 5.47
N ALA A 47 6.02 -6.38 6.14
CA ALA A 47 5.26 -7.59 6.43
C ALA A 47 4.19 -7.32 7.51
N PRO A 48 3.05 -8.05 7.50
CA PRO A 48 2.08 -8.04 8.58
C PRO A 48 2.72 -8.27 9.95
N LYS A 49 2.03 -7.84 11.02
CA LYS A 49 2.61 -7.90 12.37
C LYS A 49 2.83 -9.35 12.80
N SER A 50 1.88 -10.24 12.53
CA SER A 50 2.02 -11.68 12.77
C SER A 50 3.25 -12.28 12.07
N VAL A 51 3.47 -11.97 10.78
CA VAL A 51 4.64 -12.42 10.01
C VAL A 51 5.93 -11.88 10.62
N SER A 52 5.95 -10.60 11.02
CA SER A 52 7.06 -10.00 11.75
C SER A 52 7.34 -10.69 13.09
N LEU A 53 6.31 -11.23 13.77
CA LEU A 53 6.45 -11.98 15.02
C LEU A 53 6.97 -13.41 14.79
N LEU A 54 6.49 -14.11 13.75
CA LEU A 54 7.06 -15.39 13.33
C LEU A 54 8.56 -15.25 13.02
N TRP A 55 8.93 -14.19 12.29
CA TRP A 55 10.34 -13.84 12.06
C TRP A 55 11.09 -13.54 13.37
N ALA A 56 10.51 -12.78 14.29
CA ALA A 56 11.17 -12.28 15.51
C ALA A 56 11.42 -13.34 16.58
N PHE A 57 10.64 -14.41 16.60
CA PHE A 57 10.74 -15.49 17.60
C PHE A 57 11.10 -16.86 17.01
N GLY A 58 11.05 -17.00 15.69
CA GLY A 58 11.38 -18.22 14.94
C GLY A 58 12.86 -18.57 14.77
N ASP A 59 13.80 -17.79 15.33
CA ASP A 59 15.25 -18.05 15.26
C ASP A 59 15.72 -19.36 15.92
N ARG A 60 14.82 -20.05 16.62
CA ARG A 60 15.06 -21.34 17.29
C ARG A 60 14.09 -22.44 16.86
N VAL A 61 13.21 -22.17 15.91
CA VAL A 61 12.21 -23.12 15.41
C VAL A 61 12.72 -23.69 14.09
N GLY A 62 12.98 -25.01 14.03
CA GLY A 62 13.45 -25.67 12.83
C GLY A 62 12.33 -25.96 11.83
N VAL A 63 12.51 -25.59 10.57
CA VAL A 63 11.60 -25.85 9.44
C VAL A 63 12.43 -26.18 8.20
N GLY A 64 12.26 -27.39 7.65
CA GLY A 64 12.89 -27.79 6.38
C GLY A 64 14.42 -27.62 6.34
N GLY A 65 15.12 -27.93 7.43
CA GLY A 65 16.59 -27.76 7.55
C GLY A 65 17.07 -26.31 7.75
N ARG A 66 16.16 -25.34 7.86
CA ARG A 66 16.44 -23.92 8.19
C ARG A 66 15.75 -23.54 9.50
N THR A 67 16.02 -22.35 10.03
CA THR A 67 15.19 -21.76 11.09
C THR A 67 14.00 -21.01 10.47
N LEU A 68 12.87 -20.94 11.19
CA LEU A 68 11.64 -20.29 10.74
C LEU A 68 11.89 -18.83 10.34
N ASP A 69 12.75 -18.10 11.06
CA ASP A 69 13.10 -16.73 10.69
C ASP A 69 13.77 -16.63 9.31
N ARG A 70 14.53 -17.64 8.88
CA ARG A 70 15.13 -17.70 7.54
C ARG A 70 14.14 -18.08 6.45
N VAL A 71 13.13 -18.89 6.76
CA VAL A 71 12.03 -19.15 5.82
C VAL A 71 11.20 -17.88 5.61
N VAL A 72 10.89 -17.15 6.70
CA VAL A 72 10.16 -15.88 6.61
C VAL A 72 11.00 -14.77 5.94
N GLU A 73 12.31 -14.69 6.18
CA GLU A 73 13.19 -13.76 5.43
C GLU A 73 13.18 -14.07 3.94
N ALA A 74 13.30 -15.34 3.52
CA ALA A 74 13.28 -15.72 2.11
C ALA A 74 11.93 -15.40 1.43
N ALA A 75 10.81 -15.75 2.06
CA ALA A 75 9.48 -15.44 1.54
C ALA A 75 9.21 -13.92 1.43
N HIS A 76 9.75 -13.12 2.35
CA HIS A 76 9.69 -11.66 2.26
C HIS A 76 10.55 -11.11 1.12
N ASP A 77 11.79 -11.58 0.98
CA ASP A 77 12.70 -11.13 -0.08
C ASP A 77 12.13 -11.46 -1.48
N GLU A 78 11.61 -12.68 -1.68
CA GLU A 78 10.98 -13.16 -2.93
C GLU A 78 9.69 -12.36 -3.26
N ALA A 79 8.87 -12.06 -2.26
CA ALA A 79 7.68 -11.21 -2.44
C ALA A 79 8.03 -9.76 -2.81
N VAL A 80 9.12 -9.20 -2.25
CA VAL A 80 9.61 -7.86 -2.61
C VAL A 80 10.13 -7.87 -4.05
N GLU A 81 10.92 -8.87 -4.44
CA GLU A 81 11.43 -9.03 -5.80
C GLU A 81 10.27 -9.12 -6.81
N ALA A 82 9.32 -10.03 -6.60
CA ALA A 82 8.20 -10.23 -7.51
C ALA A 82 7.30 -8.98 -7.65
N ALA A 83 7.05 -8.24 -6.56
CA ALA A 83 6.32 -6.99 -6.61
C ALA A 83 7.10 -5.87 -7.32
N MET A 84 8.43 -5.81 -7.12
CA MET A 84 9.30 -4.88 -7.81
C MET A 84 9.39 -5.15 -9.32
N SER A 85 9.43 -6.42 -9.75
CA SER A 85 9.38 -6.78 -11.18
C SER A 85 8.09 -6.31 -11.85
N TYR A 86 6.94 -6.44 -11.17
CA TYR A 86 5.69 -5.85 -11.67
C TYR A 86 5.80 -4.33 -11.80
N LEU A 87 6.25 -3.64 -10.73
CA LEU A 87 6.35 -2.19 -10.71
C LEU A 87 7.32 -1.67 -11.79
N GLU A 88 8.44 -2.35 -12.03
CA GLU A 88 9.39 -2.03 -13.09
C GLU A 88 8.72 -2.14 -14.47
N SER A 89 8.03 -3.25 -14.74
CA SER A 89 7.38 -3.48 -16.04
C SER A 89 6.39 -2.38 -16.44
N VAL A 90 5.64 -1.83 -15.47
CA VAL A 90 4.58 -0.82 -15.69
C VAL A 90 5.02 0.63 -15.46
N ALA A 91 6.03 0.87 -14.60
CA ALA A 91 6.38 2.22 -14.14
C ALA A 91 7.84 2.64 -14.37
N ALA A 92 8.71 1.76 -14.88
CA ALA A 92 10.02 2.16 -15.39
C ALA A 92 9.87 2.85 -16.75
N ARG A 93 9.39 4.11 -16.73
CA ARG A 93 9.28 4.99 -17.90
C ARG A 93 10.04 6.27 -17.65
N GLY A 94 10.73 6.75 -18.67
CA GLY A 94 11.41 8.04 -18.64
C GLY A 94 10.51 9.15 -19.17
N ARG A 95 10.91 10.41 -18.95
CA ARG A 95 10.25 11.58 -19.54
C ARG A 95 11.16 12.30 -20.55
N ARG A 96 10.56 12.85 -21.60
CA ARG A 96 11.21 13.64 -22.67
C ARG A 96 10.33 14.84 -23.07
N GLY A 97 10.95 15.81 -23.76
CA GLY A 97 10.28 17.01 -24.27
C GLY A 97 10.00 18.08 -23.19
N ARG A 98 9.40 19.20 -23.63
CA ARG A 98 8.93 20.26 -22.71
C ARG A 98 7.91 19.66 -21.73
N ASP A 99 8.03 20.04 -20.46
CA ASP A 99 7.23 19.54 -19.34
C ASP A 99 7.22 18.01 -19.17
N GLY A 100 8.16 17.30 -19.81
CA GLY A 100 8.28 15.85 -19.73
C GLY A 100 7.02 15.11 -20.15
N LEU A 101 6.29 15.63 -21.15
CA LEU A 101 5.00 15.09 -21.58
C LEU A 101 5.12 13.80 -22.40
N VAL A 102 6.26 13.58 -23.07
CA VAL A 102 6.54 12.35 -23.81
C VAL A 102 7.10 11.32 -22.85
N GLN A 103 6.35 10.24 -22.62
CA GLN A 103 6.86 9.05 -21.95
C GLN A 103 7.74 8.24 -22.91
N VAL A 104 8.80 7.63 -22.38
CA VAL A 104 9.67 6.71 -23.13
C VAL A 104 9.88 5.42 -22.36
N GLU A 105 9.94 4.31 -23.11
CA GLU A 105 10.40 3.02 -22.60
C GLU A 105 11.85 3.12 -22.12
N THR A 106 12.19 2.31 -21.10
CA THR A 106 13.51 2.33 -20.45
C THR A 106 14.07 0.93 -20.26
N SER A 107 15.34 0.83 -19.92
CA SER A 107 16.01 -0.42 -19.54
C SER A 107 15.80 -0.83 -18.08
N GLY A 108 14.79 -0.27 -17.40
CA GLY A 108 14.42 -0.62 -16.02
C GLY A 108 14.80 0.43 -14.98
N PHE A 109 14.72 0.04 -13.71
CA PHE A 109 15.12 0.82 -12.55
C PHE A 109 16.60 0.63 -12.21
N VAL A 110 17.19 1.62 -11.52
CA VAL A 110 18.34 1.37 -10.63
C VAL A 110 17.79 1.43 -9.22
N ALA A 111 17.89 0.33 -8.47
CA ALA A 111 17.34 0.25 -7.13
C ALA A 111 18.30 -0.41 -6.14
N ALA A 112 18.19 -0.02 -4.86
CA ALA A 112 18.94 -0.59 -3.76
C ALA A 112 17.98 -1.01 -2.63
N ALA A 113 17.99 -2.29 -2.26
CA ALA A 113 17.09 -2.87 -1.27
C ALA A 113 17.76 -3.02 0.10
N PHE A 114 17.14 -2.46 1.14
CA PHE A 114 17.65 -2.47 2.52
C PHE A 114 16.64 -3.11 3.47
N ARG A 115 16.87 -4.39 3.82
CA ARG A 115 16.06 -5.09 4.82
C ARG A 115 16.31 -4.53 6.23
N GLN A 116 15.22 -4.17 6.90
CA GLN A 116 15.14 -3.62 8.24
C GLN A 116 14.31 -4.56 9.14
N ARG A 117 14.53 -4.46 10.46
CA ARG A 117 14.05 -5.44 11.45
C ARG A 117 13.24 -4.84 12.60
N THR A 118 13.35 -3.52 12.81
CA THR A 118 12.78 -2.79 13.95
C THR A 118 11.86 -1.67 13.49
N SER A 119 10.72 -1.52 14.16
CA SER A 119 9.90 -0.32 14.07
C SER A 119 10.64 0.88 14.71
N ARG A 120 10.05 2.09 14.65
CA ARG A 120 10.58 3.25 15.38
C ARG A 120 10.40 3.16 16.89
N ALA A 121 9.51 2.28 17.36
CA ALA A 121 9.26 1.99 18.77
C ALA A 121 9.97 0.68 19.20
N ASP A 122 11.06 0.32 18.50
CA ASP A 122 11.88 -0.90 18.72
C ASP A 122 11.15 -2.26 18.61
N ASP A 123 9.85 -2.28 18.31
CA ASP A 123 9.08 -3.51 18.05
C ASP A 123 9.65 -4.30 16.85
N PRO A 124 9.52 -5.64 16.82
CA PRO A 124 9.83 -6.43 15.65
C PRO A 124 8.93 -6.02 14.47
N HIS A 125 9.56 -5.70 13.34
CA HIS A 125 8.88 -5.24 12.14
C HIS A 125 9.77 -5.52 10.93
N LEU A 126 9.49 -6.62 10.23
CA LEU A 126 10.21 -7.01 9.02
C LEU A 126 9.74 -6.14 7.86
N HIS A 127 10.66 -5.35 7.28
CA HIS A 127 10.35 -4.47 6.16
C HIS A 127 11.59 -4.22 5.31
N THR A 128 11.42 -3.95 4.02
CA THR A 128 12.50 -3.61 3.10
C THR A 128 12.22 -2.26 2.44
N HIS A 129 13.21 -1.37 2.53
CA HIS A 129 13.23 -0.12 1.78
C HIS A 129 13.92 -0.35 0.44
N VAL A 130 13.19 -0.24 -0.66
CA VAL A 130 13.74 -0.29 -2.02
C VAL A 130 13.88 1.15 -2.52
N LEU A 131 15.11 1.69 -2.44
CA LEU A 131 15.45 3.01 -2.92
C LEU A 131 15.63 2.97 -4.45
N ILE A 132 14.59 3.35 -5.18
CA ILE A 132 14.59 3.50 -6.64
C ILE A 132 15.23 4.85 -6.98
N ALA A 133 16.36 4.85 -7.66
CA ALA A 133 17.01 6.08 -8.10
C ALA A 133 16.14 6.80 -9.14
N ASN A 134 16.07 8.13 -9.07
CA ASN A 134 15.40 8.93 -10.09
C ASN A 134 16.30 9.14 -11.32
N ALA A 135 16.67 8.02 -11.95
CA ALA A 135 17.51 7.95 -13.12
C ALA A 135 17.19 6.66 -13.90
N CYS A 136 16.92 6.80 -15.19
CA CYS A 136 16.68 5.69 -16.11
C CYS A 136 17.32 5.98 -17.47
N GLN A 137 17.87 4.95 -18.12
CA GLN A 137 18.28 5.03 -19.52
C GLN A 137 17.10 4.63 -20.40
N GLY A 138 16.70 5.52 -21.31
CA GLY A 138 15.69 5.21 -22.31
C GLY A 138 16.19 4.17 -23.32
N THR A 139 15.28 3.57 -24.08
CA THR A 139 15.63 2.74 -25.24
C THR A 139 16.38 3.53 -26.34
N ASP A 140 16.33 4.87 -26.28
CA ASP A 140 17.18 5.80 -27.03
C ASP A 140 18.65 5.87 -26.56
N GLY A 141 19.02 5.08 -25.55
CA GLY A 141 20.34 5.07 -24.92
C GLY A 141 20.61 6.28 -24.03
N ARG A 142 19.67 7.23 -23.92
CA ARG A 142 19.85 8.50 -23.19
C ARG A 142 19.34 8.39 -21.76
N TRP A 143 20.11 8.93 -20.84
CA TRP A 143 19.70 9.03 -19.45
C TRP A 143 18.74 10.20 -19.20
N GLY A 144 17.87 10.02 -18.20
CA GLY A 144 16.92 11.04 -17.76
C GLY A 144 16.20 10.63 -16.47
N ALA A 145 15.31 11.51 -15.99
CA ALA A 145 14.48 11.24 -14.81
C ALA A 145 13.32 10.29 -15.14
N LEU A 146 12.88 9.53 -14.11
CA LEU A 146 11.72 8.65 -14.17
C LEU A 146 10.41 9.44 -14.18
N ASP A 147 9.36 8.87 -14.78
CA ASP A 147 7.99 9.32 -14.57
C ASP A 147 7.42 8.78 -13.25
N ALA A 148 7.84 9.40 -12.14
CA ALA A 148 7.40 9.06 -10.79
C ALA A 148 5.87 8.94 -10.63
N ARG A 149 5.08 9.61 -11.49
CA ARG A 149 3.61 9.54 -11.47
C ARG A 149 3.09 8.11 -11.64
N LEU A 150 3.75 7.31 -12.48
CA LEU A 150 3.41 5.91 -12.68
C LEU A 150 3.70 5.08 -11.43
N ILE A 151 4.83 5.33 -10.77
CA ILE A 151 5.20 4.64 -9.52
C ILE A 151 4.14 4.87 -8.45
N TYR A 152 3.67 6.11 -8.27
CA TYR A 152 2.57 6.40 -7.35
C TYR A 152 1.24 5.76 -7.78
N ALA A 153 0.91 5.76 -9.07
CA ALA A 153 -0.34 5.17 -9.57
C ALA A 153 -0.40 3.64 -9.47
N HIS A 154 0.74 2.96 -9.55
CA HIS A 154 0.85 1.50 -9.38
C HIS A 154 1.22 1.08 -7.95
N ALA A 155 1.51 2.01 -7.03
CA ALA A 155 1.91 1.71 -5.66
C ALA A 155 0.90 0.83 -4.91
N LYS A 156 -0.42 1.06 -5.07
CA LYS A 156 -1.46 0.21 -4.46
C LYS A 156 -1.40 -1.22 -5.01
N ALA A 157 -1.44 -1.38 -6.34
CA ALA A 157 -1.40 -2.71 -6.96
C ALA A 157 -0.12 -3.48 -6.61
N THR A 158 1.02 -2.79 -6.57
CA THR A 158 2.32 -3.33 -6.15
C THR A 158 2.33 -3.79 -4.69
N GLY A 159 1.79 -2.98 -3.78
CA GLY A 159 1.67 -3.35 -2.37
C GLY A 159 0.75 -4.55 -2.13
N TYR A 160 -0.34 -4.63 -2.90
CA TYR A 160 -1.21 -5.82 -2.90
C TYR A 160 -0.44 -7.04 -3.37
N LEU A 161 0.16 -7.01 -4.57
CA LEU A 161 0.94 -8.13 -5.12
C LEU A 161 2.03 -8.66 -4.17
N TYR A 162 2.70 -7.77 -3.43
CA TYR A 162 3.61 -8.17 -2.35
C TYR A 162 2.92 -9.00 -1.25
N GLU A 163 1.78 -8.55 -0.72
CA GLU A 163 1.02 -9.27 0.31
C GLU A 163 0.53 -10.64 -0.17
N PHE A 164 -0.02 -10.76 -1.39
CA PHE A 164 -0.48 -12.05 -1.92
C PHE A 164 0.69 -13.00 -2.21
N HIS A 165 1.81 -12.50 -2.74
CA HIS A 165 2.99 -13.33 -2.95
C HIS A 165 3.54 -13.83 -1.61
N LEU A 166 3.67 -12.94 -0.62
CA LEU A 166 4.10 -13.30 0.73
C LEU A 166 3.18 -14.34 1.37
N ARG A 167 1.85 -14.16 1.28
CA ARG A 167 0.88 -15.15 1.75
C ARG A 167 1.06 -16.49 1.06
N HIS A 168 1.23 -16.51 -0.27
CA HIS A 168 1.42 -17.75 -1.02
C HIS A 168 2.67 -18.50 -0.53
N ARG A 169 3.82 -17.82 -0.51
CA ARG A 169 5.10 -18.40 -0.09
C ARG A 169 5.04 -18.98 1.32
N LEU A 170 4.52 -18.21 2.28
CA LEU A 170 4.41 -18.67 3.66
C LEU A 170 3.40 -19.82 3.82
N SER A 171 2.26 -19.78 3.13
CA SER A 171 1.27 -20.87 3.16
C SER A 171 1.85 -22.18 2.60
N THR A 172 2.61 -22.09 1.51
CA THR A 172 3.28 -23.23 0.87
C THR A 172 4.44 -23.77 1.70
N ASP A 173 5.33 -22.90 2.21
CA ASP A 173 6.55 -23.31 2.91
C ASP A 173 6.32 -23.70 4.38
N LEU A 174 5.24 -23.20 5.02
CA LEU A 174 4.97 -23.36 6.45
C LEU A 174 3.62 -24.02 6.79
N GLY A 175 2.71 -24.19 5.83
CA GLY A 175 1.35 -24.66 6.09
C GLY A 175 0.54 -23.75 7.01
N VAL A 176 0.82 -22.44 6.99
CA VAL A 176 0.08 -21.44 7.78
C VAL A 176 -1.27 -21.10 7.13
N ASP A 177 -2.24 -20.77 7.97
CA ASP A 177 -3.53 -20.21 7.54
C ASP A 177 -3.62 -18.71 7.88
N TRP A 178 -4.61 -18.00 7.34
CA TRP A 178 -4.75 -16.54 7.45
C TRP A 178 -6.06 -16.08 8.07
N THR A 179 -6.07 -14.89 8.67
CA THR A 179 -7.31 -14.16 8.95
C THR A 179 -8.03 -13.81 7.64
N ASP A 180 -9.23 -13.22 7.75
CA ASP A 180 -9.85 -12.56 6.61
C ASP A 180 -8.93 -11.44 6.07
N VAL A 181 -9.00 -11.20 4.77
CA VAL A 181 -8.15 -10.22 4.07
C VAL A 181 -8.84 -8.86 4.09
N GLU A 182 -8.23 -7.89 4.76
CA GLU A 182 -8.70 -6.51 4.81
C GLU A 182 -7.72 -5.60 4.05
N ASN A 183 -8.21 -4.94 3.00
CA ASN A 183 -7.40 -4.06 2.16
C ASN A 183 -6.11 -4.71 1.64
N GLY A 184 -6.17 -6.00 1.30
CA GLY A 184 -5.04 -6.81 0.81
C GLY A 184 -4.17 -7.43 1.90
N ILE A 185 -4.27 -6.97 3.14
CA ILE A 185 -3.47 -7.41 4.29
C ILE A 185 -4.24 -8.48 5.08
N ALA A 186 -3.53 -9.47 5.61
CA ALA A 186 -4.07 -10.42 6.58
C ALA A 186 -2.97 -10.82 7.57
N ASP A 187 -3.34 -11.21 8.78
CA ASP A 187 -2.41 -11.79 9.76
C ASP A 187 -2.49 -13.32 9.74
N VAL A 188 -1.41 -13.99 10.17
CA VAL A 188 -1.36 -15.45 10.27
C VAL A 188 -2.29 -15.95 11.37
N ALA A 189 -3.24 -16.81 11.01
CA ALA A 189 -4.18 -17.42 11.93
C ALA A 189 -3.47 -18.34 12.94
N GLY A 190 -3.79 -18.15 14.22
CA GLY A 190 -3.12 -18.83 15.33
C GLY A 190 -2.05 -17.99 16.03
N VAL A 191 -1.57 -16.89 15.41
CA VAL A 191 -0.79 -15.90 16.15
C VAL A 191 -1.71 -15.15 17.13
N PRO A 192 -1.40 -15.10 18.44
CA PRO A 192 -2.29 -14.45 19.41
C PRO A 192 -2.42 -12.93 19.17
N GLU A 193 -3.66 -12.43 19.16
CA GLU A 193 -3.97 -10.98 19.04
C GLU A 193 -3.23 -10.15 20.10
N ALA A 194 -3.16 -10.65 21.35
CA ALA A 194 -2.40 -10.01 22.43
C ALA A 194 -0.89 -9.84 22.12
N MET A 195 -0.29 -10.74 21.32
CA MET A 195 1.11 -10.63 20.89
C MET A 195 1.26 -9.58 19.77
N ILE A 196 0.30 -9.51 18.85
CA ILE A 196 0.20 -8.47 17.82
C ILE A 196 0.07 -7.08 18.48
N ASP A 197 -0.84 -6.95 19.46
CA ASP A 197 -1.09 -5.69 20.15
C ASP A 197 0.09 -5.24 21.01
N GLN A 198 0.74 -6.15 21.75
CA GLN A 198 1.93 -5.86 22.56
C GLN A 198 3.02 -5.20 21.71
N PHE A 199 3.35 -5.83 20.57
CA PHE A 199 4.40 -5.40 19.64
C PHE A 199 3.92 -4.44 18.55
N SER A 200 2.81 -3.73 18.78
CA SER A 200 2.31 -2.67 17.92
C SER A 200 2.31 -1.31 18.62
N LYS A 201 3.35 -1.02 19.42
CA LYS A 201 3.49 0.22 20.22
C LYS A 201 3.28 1.46 19.35
N ARG A 202 3.94 1.49 18.19
CA ARG A 202 3.83 2.59 17.21
C ARG A 202 2.38 2.84 16.75
N ALA A 203 1.59 1.79 16.52
CA ALA A 203 0.18 1.93 16.14
C ALA A 203 -0.67 2.46 17.31
N ARG A 204 -0.40 2.01 18.54
CA ARG A 204 -1.07 2.53 19.74
C ARG A 204 -0.74 4.00 20.00
N GLU A 205 0.51 4.42 19.80
CA GLU A 205 0.94 5.82 19.88
C GLU A 205 0.20 6.71 18.88
N ILE A 206 0.09 6.28 17.62
CA ILE A 206 -0.62 7.01 16.57
C ILE A 206 -2.10 7.11 16.93
N ARG A 207 -2.76 5.98 17.24
CA ARG A 207 -4.19 5.95 17.63
C ARG A 207 -4.47 6.84 18.85
N GLY A 208 -3.61 6.81 19.87
CA GLY A 208 -3.75 7.64 21.09
C GLY A 208 -3.50 9.13 20.90
N HIS A 209 -2.98 9.56 19.74
CA HIS A 209 -2.78 10.96 19.36
C HIS A 209 -3.75 11.42 18.25
N LEU A 210 -4.46 10.49 17.61
CA LEU A 210 -5.26 10.73 16.41
C LEU A 210 -6.43 11.70 16.66
N ASP A 211 -7.21 11.49 17.72
CA ASP A 211 -8.33 12.37 18.09
C ASP A 211 -7.88 13.83 18.22
N LYS A 212 -6.78 14.08 18.93
CA LYS A 212 -6.20 15.43 19.13
C LYS A 212 -5.71 16.08 17.84
N VAL A 213 -5.24 15.27 16.89
CA VAL A 213 -4.82 15.77 15.57
C VAL A 213 -6.05 16.13 14.74
N THR A 214 -7.07 15.27 14.77
CA THR A 214 -8.35 15.45 14.07
C THR A 214 -9.07 16.71 14.55
N ASP A 215 -9.19 16.90 15.88
CA ASP A 215 -9.77 18.11 16.48
C ASP A 215 -9.06 19.38 15.98
N ARG A 216 -7.73 19.37 15.97
CA ARG A 216 -6.92 20.52 15.50
C ARG A 216 -7.06 20.75 13.99
N VAL A 217 -7.10 19.69 13.19
CA VAL A 217 -7.29 19.76 11.74
C VAL A 217 -8.68 20.30 11.41
N ASN A 218 -9.71 19.87 12.13
CA ASN A 218 -11.08 20.34 11.95
C ASN A 218 -11.27 21.79 12.41
N ALA A 219 -10.63 22.21 13.50
CA ALA A 219 -10.62 23.62 13.92
C ALA A 219 -9.94 24.56 12.90
N GLU A 220 -8.92 24.09 12.18
CA GLU A 220 -8.30 24.87 11.09
C GLU A 220 -9.15 24.85 9.81
N ARG A 221 -9.75 23.70 9.46
CA ARG A 221 -10.72 23.61 8.36
C ARG A 221 -11.91 24.55 8.56
N GLU A 222 -12.45 24.62 9.78
CA GLU A 222 -13.55 25.52 10.15
C GLU A 222 -13.19 27.00 9.89
N ARG A 223 -11.98 27.44 10.29
CA ARG A 223 -11.47 28.80 10.01
C ARG A 223 -11.34 29.09 8.52
N LEU A 224 -11.02 28.07 7.72
CA LEU A 224 -10.88 28.16 6.27
C LEU A 224 -12.20 27.95 5.51
N GLY A 225 -13.33 27.74 6.21
CA GLY A 225 -14.64 27.45 5.60
C GLY A 225 -14.72 26.08 4.92
N LEU A 226 -13.81 25.16 5.26
CA LEU A 226 -13.73 23.82 4.69
C LEU A 226 -14.53 22.81 5.54
N ALA A 227 -15.08 21.79 4.88
CA ALA A 227 -15.76 20.68 5.57
C ALA A 227 -14.79 19.91 6.48
N PRO A 228 -15.24 19.45 7.67
CA PRO A 228 -14.44 18.65 8.58
C PRO A 228 -14.10 17.28 7.99
N VAL A 229 -13.09 16.63 8.56
CA VAL A 229 -12.69 15.26 8.26
C VAL A 229 -12.88 14.33 9.44
N GLU A 230 -13.09 13.05 9.12
CA GLU A 230 -13.15 11.96 10.10
C GLU A 230 -11.78 11.69 10.72
N ALA A 231 -11.79 11.02 11.88
CA ALA A 231 -10.59 10.75 12.67
C ALA A 231 -9.56 9.87 11.93
N ASP A 232 -10.04 8.97 11.07
CA ASP A 232 -9.23 8.08 10.24
C ASP A 232 -8.84 8.68 8.87
N SER A 233 -9.05 9.99 8.66
CA SER A 233 -8.61 10.65 7.44
C SER A 233 -7.09 10.55 7.24
N ALA A 234 -6.66 10.32 6.00
CA ALA A 234 -5.23 10.12 5.66
C ALA A 234 -4.34 11.29 6.11
N GLU A 235 -4.86 12.51 6.06
CA GLU A 235 -4.18 13.73 6.52
C GLU A 235 -3.97 13.72 8.05
N ALA A 236 -5.01 13.39 8.84
CA ALA A 236 -4.90 13.28 10.28
C ALA A 236 -3.96 12.13 10.69
N MET A 237 -4.04 10.99 10.00
CA MET A 237 -3.13 9.85 10.21
C MET A 237 -1.66 10.22 9.96
N ASP A 238 -1.35 10.88 8.84
CA ASP A 238 0.04 11.25 8.51
C ASP A 238 0.59 12.32 9.48
N ILE A 239 -0.20 13.33 9.82
CA ILE A 239 0.20 14.32 10.84
C ILE A 239 0.44 13.63 12.20
N ALA A 240 -0.43 12.71 12.62
CA ALA A 240 -0.24 11.95 13.85
C ALA A 240 1.00 11.05 13.80
N ALA A 241 1.25 10.39 12.66
CA ALA A 241 2.42 9.53 12.42
C ALA A 241 3.74 10.32 12.36
N ARG A 242 3.71 11.58 11.92
CA ARG A 242 4.85 12.50 11.95
C ARG A 242 5.10 13.08 13.34
N GLN A 243 4.06 13.47 14.08
CA GLN A 243 4.19 14.09 15.41
C GLN A 243 4.63 13.12 16.51
N THR A 244 4.17 11.86 16.46
CA THR A 244 4.57 10.83 17.44
C THR A 244 5.86 10.10 17.07
N ARG A 245 6.66 10.65 16.14
CA ARG A 245 7.88 10.02 15.62
C ARG A 245 9.09 10.25 16.55
N ALA A 246 9.40 9.26 17.38
CA ALA A 246 10.69 9.20 18.07
C ALA A 246 11.88 9.05 17.08
N ALA A 247 13.06 9.48 17.51
CA ALA A 247 14.32 9.12 16.85
C ALA A 247 14.55 7.60 16.96
N LYS A 248 15.10 6.96 15.92
CA LYS A 248 15.54 5.56 16.04
C LYS A 248 16.71 5.52 17.02
N LEU A 249 16.67 4.63 18.01
CA LEU A 249 17.85 4.28 18.80
C LEU A 249 18.83 3.53 17.88
N HIS A 250 20.12 3.86 17.99
CA HIS A 250 21.14 3.38 17.04
C HIS A 250 21.55 1.91 17.32
N HIS A 251 21.87 1.20 16.24
CA HIS A 251 22.66 -0.05 16.14
C HIS A 251 22.69 -0.97 17.38
N VAL A 252 21.57 -1.64 17.68
CA VAL A 252 21.54 -2.80 18.58
C VAL A 252 21.68 -4.08 17.75
N ALA A 253 22.48 -5.06 18.22
CA ALA A 253 22.70 -6.30 17.47
C ALA A 253 21.42 -7.18 17.41
N PRO A 254 21.22 -7.98 16.35
CA PRO A 254 19.99 -8.78 16.20
C PRO A 254 19.73 -9.77 17.34
N ALA A 255 20.77 -10.34 17.96
CA ALA A 255 20.63 -11.23 19.11
C ALA A 255 20.07 -10.49 20.33
N ASP A 256 20.58 -9.29 20.62
CA ASP A 256 20.14 -8.44 21.73
C ASP A 256 18.69 -7.97 21.51
N LEU A 257 18.31 -7.64 20.27
CA LEU A 257 16.92 -7.33 19.91
C LEU A 257 15.98 -8.48 20.27
N ARG A 258 16.30 -9.71 19.81
CA ARG A 258 15.49 -10.91 20.09
C ARG A 258 15.45 -11.26 21.58
N ALA A 259 16.54 -11.02 22.32
CA ALA A 259 16.56 -11.19 23.78
C ALA A 259 15.63 -10.19 24.49
N ARG A 260 15.68 -8.90 24.12
CA ARG A 260 14.77 -7.88 24.66
C ARG A 260 13.31 -8.22 24.38
N TRP A 261 12.96 -8.62 23.15
CA TRP A 261 11.58 -8.96 22.80
C TRP A 261 11.06 -10.18 23.57
N ARG A 262 11.90 -11.21 23.82
CA ARG A 262 11.51 -12.35 24.66
C ARG A 262 11.28 -11.93 26.11
N ALA A 263 12.13 -11.06 26.67
CA ALA A 263 11.95 -10.53 28.01
C ALA A 263 10.66 -9.67 28.12
N GLU A 264 10.38 -8.86 27.10
CA GLU A 264 9.15 -8.05 27.03
C GLU A 264 7.88 -8.92 26.97
N ALA A 265 7.87 -9.97 26.14
CA ALA A 265 6.76 -10.91 26.06
C ALA A 265 6.54 -11.65 27.41
N ALA A 266 7.62 -12.14 28.02
CA ALA A 266 7.57 -12.83 29.31
C ALA A 266 7.06 -11.91 30.44
N ALA A 267 7.43 -10.62 30.43
CA ALA A 267 6.97 -9.64 31.43
C ALA A 267 5.45 -9.40 31.42
N VAL A 268 4.77 -9.68 30.31
CA VAL A 268 3.30 -9.62 30.19
C VAL A 268 2.64 -11.02 30.13
N GLY A 269 3.39 -12.08 30.44
CA GLY A 269 2.87 -13.46 30.48
C GLY A 269 2.57 -14.06 29.11
N LEU A 270 3.12 -13.52 28.03
CA LEU A 270 2.95 -14.03 26.67
C LEU A 270 4.13 -14.94 26.30
N ASP A 271 3.84 -16.19 25.96
CA ASP A 271 4.84 -17.17 25.52
C ASP A 271 5.00 -17.15 23.98
N PRO A 272 6.17 -16.79 23.44
CA PRO A 272 6.45 -16.87 22.01
C PRO A 272 6.49 -18.30 21.45
N GLY A 273 6.65 -19.34 22.29
CA GLY A 273 6.60 -20.74 21.88
C GLY A 273 5.28 -21.11 21.19
N ARG A 274 4.17 -20.49 21.64
CA ARG A 274 2.83 -20.64 21.05
C ARG A 274 2.72 -20.20 19.59
N LEU A 275 3.67 -19.41 19.08
CA LEU A 275 3.71 -19.07 17.65
C LEU A 275 3.94 -20.29 16.76
N SER A 276 4.46 -21.39 17.30
CA SER A 276 4.54 -22.68 16.58
C SER A 276 3.17 -23.33 16.33
N GLU A 277 2.13 -22.99 17.12
CA GLU A 277 0.73 -23.43 16.89
C GLU A 277 0.09 -22.81 15.63
N ALA A 278 0.78 -21.84 15.01
CA ALA A 278 0.40 -21.25 13.73
C ALA A 278 0.85 -22.10 12.52
N LEU A 279 1.87 -22.97 12.69
CA LEU A 279 2.50 -23.74 11.62
C LEU A 279 1.72 -25.03 11.32
N SER A 280 1.82 -25.53 10.08
CA SER A 280 1.23 -26.81 9.63
C SER A 280 -0.27 -26.97 9.95
N ARG A 281 -1.02 -25.87 9.97
CA ARG A 281 -2.48 -25.83 10.18
C ARG A 281 -3.25 -26.29 8.95
N THR A 282 -2.68 -26.11 7.77
CA THR A 282 -3.21 -26.54 6.48
C THR A 282 -2.18 -27.36 5.73
N GLY A 283 -2.63 -28.16 4.76
CA GLY A 283 -1.75 -28.62 3.69
C GLY A 283 -1.23 -27.42 2.87
N ALA A 284 -0.14 -27.61 2.13
CA ALA A 284 0.33 -26.61 1.19
C ALA A 284 -0.79 -26.29 0.18
N PRO A 285 -1.16 -25.02 -0.05
CA PRO A 285 -2.16 -24.67 -1.03
C PRO A 285 -1.66 -25.03 -2.42
N SER A 286 -2.40 -25.87 -3.13
CA SER A 286 -2.19 -26.06 -4.56
C SER A 286 -2.54 -24.76 -5.30
N ILE A 287 -1.84 -24.45 -6.38
CA ILE A 287 -2.33 -23.49 -7.36
C ILE A 287 -3.48 -24.20 -8.11
N VAL A 288 -4.70 -24.00 -7.61
CA VAL A 288 -5.91 -24.53 -8.24
C VAL A 288 -6.26 -23.63 -9.41
N GLU A 289 -6.64 -24.23 -10.55
CA GLU A 289 -7.28 -23.53 -11.67
C GLU A 289 -8.39 -22.60 -11.15
N PRO A 290 -8.54 -21.38 -11.70
CA PRO A 290 -9.62 -20.49 -11.30
C PRO A 290 -10.97 -21.16 -11.55
N ASP A 291 -11.89 -21.05 -10.60
CA ASP A 291 -13.26 -21.48 -10.84
C ASP A 291 -13.93 -20.60 -11.90
N VAL A 292 -14.99 -21.13 -12.52
CA VAL A 292 -15.69 -20.49 -13.65
C VAL A 292 -16.36 -19.15 -13.29
N ASP A 293 -16.53 -18.86 -12.00
CA ASP A 293 -17.19 -17.65 -11.49
C ASP A 293 -16.19 -16.56 -11.06
N LEU A 294 -14.87 -16.82 -11.07
CA LEU A 294 -13.84 -15.85 -10.67
C LEU A 294 -14.01 -14.50 -11.38
N HIS A 295 -14.18 -14.52 -12.70
CA HIS A 295 -14.36 -13.30 -13.49
C HIS A 295 -15.61 -12.53 -13.08
N GLY A 296 -16.72 -13.24 -12.83
CA GLY A 296 -17.97 -12.64 -12.35
C GLY A 296 -17.82 -11.97 -10.98
N ARG A 297 -17.14 -12.63 -10.03
CA ARG A 297 -16.87 -12.04 -8.70
C ARG A 297 -16.01 -10.79 -8.79
N VAL A 298 -14.87 -10.89 -9.48
CA VAL A 298 -13.92 -9.78 -9.63
C VAL A 298 -14.55 -8.60 -10.36
N THR A 299 -15.29 -8.83 -11.44
CA THR A 299 -15.94 -7.74 -12.20
C THR A 299 -17.08 -7.07 -11.44
N ALA A 300 -17.84 -7.81 -10.63
CA ALA A 300 -18.85 -7.23 -9.74
C ALA A 300 -18.23 -6.31 -8.68
N GLU A 301 -17.15 -6.74 -8.01
CA GLU A 301 -16.41 -5.88 -7.05
C GLU A 301 -15.85 -4.62 -7.73
N LEU A 302 -15.19 -4.80 -8.88
CA LEU A 302 -14.58 -3.69 -9.63
C LEU A 302 -15.58 -2.64 -10.10
N THR A 303 -16.84 -3.03 -10.32
CA THR A 303 -17.89 -2.14 -10.82
C THR A 303 -18.93 -1.71 -9.76
N GLU A 304 -18.81 -2.17 -8.50
CA GLU A 304 -19.72 -1.76 -7.42
C GLU A 304 -19.68 -0.23 -7.18
N HIS A 305 -18.50 0.38 -7.34
CA HIS A 305 -18.25 1.81 -7.10
C HIS A 305 -17.59 2.52 -8.30
N ALA A 306 -17.67 1.92 -9.50
CA ALA A 306 -17.06 2.45 -10.72
C ALA A 306 -17.80 1.97 -11.98
N SER A 307 -18.03 2.84 -12.97
CA SER A 307 -18.49 2.37 -14.28
C SER A 307 -17.35 1.78 -15.14
N THR A 308 -16.10 2.16 -14.88
CA THR A 308 -14.92 1.65 -15.60
C THR A 308 -13.72 1.39 -14.70
N PHE A 309 -12.90 0.43 -15.11
CA PHE A 309 -11.65 0.01 -14.46
C PHE A 309 -10.52 -0.19 -15.49
N GLY A 310 -9.28 -0.27 -15.02
CA GLY A 310 -8.08 -0.50 -15.83
C GLY A 310 -7.33 -1.77 -15.42
N ARG A 311 -6.25 -2.11 -16.12
CA ARG A 311 -5.49 -3.34 -15.87
C ARG A 311 -4.99 -3.47 -14.44
N ARG A 312 -4.48 -2.38 -13.84
CA ARG A 312 -4.04 -2.34 -12.43
C ARG A 312 -5.16 -2.70 -11.44
N ASP A 313 -6.41 -2.36 -11.79
CA ASP A 313 -7.57 -2.60 -10.96
C ASP A 313 -7.99 -4.09 -11.08
N ALA A 314 -7.96 -4.65 -12.30
CA ALA A 314 -8.16 -6.09 -12.52
C ALA A 314 -7.11 -6.97 -11.81
N VAL A 315 -5.83 -6.58 -11.87
CA VAL A 315 -4.75 -7.22 -11.09
C VAL A 315 -5.04 -7.18 -9.59
N HIS A 316 -5.54 -6.04 -9.09
CA HIS A 316 -5.94 -5.87 -7.69
C HIS A 316 -7.10 -6.80 -7.28
N GLY A 317 -8.19 -6.86 -8.07
CA GLY A 317 -9.36 -7.70 -7.77
C GLY A 317 -9.07 -9.20 -7.88
N VAL A 318 -8.34 -9.63 -8.91
CA VAL A 318 -7.88 -11.03 -9.04
C VAL A 318 -6.99 -11.44 -7.88
N ALA A 319 -6.14 -10.53 -7.39
CA ALA A 319 -5.35 -10.79 -6.21
C ALA A 319 -6.26 -10.95 -4.98
N ALA A 320 -7.20 -10.02 -4.76
CA ALA A 320 -8.10 -9.99 -3.60
C ALA A 320 -8.91 -11.29 -3.39
N ASP A 321 -9.37 -11.95 -4.47
CA ASP A 321 -10.08 -13.24 -4.39
C ASP A 321 -9.19 -14.39 -3.84
N ALA A 322 -7.86 -14.29 -3.99
CA ALA A 322 -6.91 -15.31 -3.55
C ALA A 322 -6.57 -15.22 -2.05
N ARG A 323 -7.40 -15.85 -1.19
CA ARG A 323 -7.22 -15.88 0.28
C ARG A 323 -5.79 -16.26 0.74
N TRP A 324 -5.27 -17.42 0.32
CA TRP A 324 -3.90 -17.86 0.63
C TRP A 324 -2.83 -17.18 -0.23
N GLY A 325 -3.22 -16.27 -1.12
CA GLY A 325 -2.34 -15.64 -2.09
C GLY A 325 -1.98 -16.53 -3.29
N LEU A 326 -1.38 -15.90 -4.29
CA LEU A 326 -0.86 -16.53 -5.51
C LEU A 326 0.51 -15.91 -5.85
N PRO A 327 1.37 -16.61 -6.61
CA PRO A 327 2.55 -15.99 -7.21
C PRO A 327 2.15 -14.80 -8.09
N VAL A 328 2.96 -13.74 -8.11
CA VAL A 328 2.70 -12.55 -8.96
C VAL A 328 2.46 -12.91 -10.44
N PRO A 329 3.26 -13.79 -11.10
CA PRO A 329 2.99 -14.17 -12.48
C PRO A 329 1.60 -14.78 -12.71
N GLU A 330 1.10 -15.55 -11.75
CA GLU A 330 -0.22 -16.20 -11.80
C GLU A 330 -1.36 -15.18 -11.65
N VAL A 331 -1.21 -14.20 -10.74
CA VAL A 331 -2.16 -13.08 -10.62
C VAL A 331 -2.22 -12.26 -11.92
N LEU A 332 -1.06 -11.98 -12.54
CA LEU A 332 -0.99 -11.24 -13.80
C LEU A 332 -1.62 -12.03 -14.94
N ALA A 333 -1.33 -13.33 -15.07
CA ALA A 333 -1.92 -14.20 -16.08
C ALA A 333 -3.46 -14.27 -15.97
N ARG A 334 -4.00 -14.44 -14.75
CA ARG A 334 -5.45 -14.43 -14.50
C ARG A 334 -6.08 -13.07 -14.77
N ALA A 335 -5.41 -11.97 -14.44
CA ALA A 335 -5.88 -10.63 -14.77
C ALA A 335 -5.92 -10.38 -16.30
N ASP A 336 -4.91 -10.84 -17.04
CA ASP A 336 -4.89 -10.72 -18.50
C ASP A 336 -5.92 -11.65 -19.18
N ALA A 337 -6.17 -12.83 -18.62
CA ALA A 337 -7.27 -13.71 -19.04
C ALA A 337 -8.65 -13.06 -18.82
N LEU A 338 -8.87 -12.42 -17.67
CA LEU A 338 -10.08 -11.62 -17.41
C LEU A 338 -10.23 -10.49 -18.44
N LEU A 339 -9.18 -9.71 -18.70
CA LEU A 339 -9.22 -8.55 -19.58
C LEU A 339 -9.37 -8.89 -21.08
N THR A 340 -9.23 -10.17 -21.43
CA THR A 340 -9.48 -10.73 -22.78
C THR A 340 -10.72 -11.63 -22.85
N SER A 341 -11.43 -11.82 -21.73
CA SER A 341 -12.67 -12.58 -21.64
C SER A 341 -13.89 -11.84 -22.20
N ARG A 342 -15.01 -12.55 -22.31
CA ARG A 342 -16.34 -11.99 -22.64
C ARG A 342 -16.99 -11.23 -21.48
N ASP A 343 -16.42 -11.34 -20.28
CA ASP A 343 -17.01 -10.80 -19.04
C ASP A 343 -16.70 -9.30 -18.86
N VAL A 344 -15.90 -8.75 -19.79
CA VAL A 344 -15.50 -7.34 -19.85
C VAL A 344 -15.69 -6.77 -21.26
N ILE A 345 -15.88 -5.46 -21.35
CA ILE A 345 -16.03 -4.72 -22.61
C ILE A 345 -15.00 -3.59 -22.63
N PRO A 346 -14.12 -3.48 -23.64
CA PRO A 346 -13.18 -2.37 -23.75
C PRO A 346 -13.91 -1.05 -24.07
N VAL A 347 -13.57 0.00 -23.33
CA VAL A 347 -14.17 1.34 -23.47
C VAL A 347 -13.11 2.32 -24.01
N VAL A 348 -13.49 3.09 -25.03
CA VAL A 348 -12.62 4.08 -25.68
C VAL A 348 -12.82 5.46 -25.05
N GLY A 349 -11.72 6.19 -24.81
CA GLY A 349 -11.76 7.64 -24.61
C GLY A 349 -12.00 8.16 -23.19
N THR A 350 -12.14 7.30 -22.18
CA THR A 350 -12.41 7.73 -20.80
C THR A 350 -11.15 7.73 -19.90
N THR A 351 -10.64 8.93 -19.59
CA THR A 351 -9.76 9.15 -18.42
C THR A 351 -10.61 9.30 -17.16
N ARG A 352 -10.18 8.73 -16.02
CA ARG A 352 -10.93 8.82 -14.75
C ARG A 352 -10.42 9.99 -13.90
N ASP A 353 -11.29 10.66 -13.14
CA ASP A 353 -10.92 11.71 -12.15
C ASP A 353 -9.97 11.25 -11.02
N GLN A 354 -9.66 9.95 -11.01
CA GLN A 354 -8.74 9.29 -10.08
C GLN A 354 -7.33 9.09 -10.70
N ASP A 355 -7.15 9.26 -12.01
CA ASP A 355 -5.83 9.22 -12.68
C ASP A 355 -5.12 10.59 -12.58
N VAL A 356 -5.24 11.23 -11.42
CA VAL A 356 -4.68 12.56 -11.16
C VAL A 356 -4.00 12.61 -9.80
N ILE A 357 -2.80 13.20 -9.77
CA ILE A 357 -2.09 13.51 -8.54
C ILE A 357 -2.46 14.95 -8.17
N ARG A 358 -3.21 15.11 -7.08
CA ARG A 358 -3.45 16.40 -6.44
C ARG A 358 -2.26 16.72 -5.55
N ARG A 359 -1.66 17.89 -5.72
CA ARG A 359 -0.55 18.39 -4.90
C ARG A 359 -1.07 19.31 -3.79
N ASP A 360 -0.24 19.55 -2.79
CA ASP A 360 -0.53 20.42 -1.64
C ASP A 360 -0.82 21.89 -2.04
N ASP A 361 -0.32 22.33 -3.20
CA ASP A 361 -0.62 23.64 -3.80
C ASP A 361 -1.95 23.68 -4.57
N GLY A 362 -2.75 22.62 -4.50
CA GLY A 362 -4.01 22.45 -5.24
C GLY A 362 -3.85 22.06 -6.70
N THR A 363 -2.62 21.99 -7.25
CA THR A 363 -2.42 21.65 -8.66
C THR A 363 -2.72 20.17 -8.94
N VAL A 364 -3.40 19.93 -10.07
CA VAL A 364 -3.86 18.60 -10.48
C VAL A 364 -3.02 18.12 -11.66
N ALA A 365 -2.09 17.19 -11.41
CA ALA A 365 -1.25 16.61 -12.44
C ALA A 365 -1.88 15.32 -13.00
N ARG A 366 -2.22 15.30 -14.29
CA ARG A 366 -2.69 14.08 -14.97
C ARG A 366 -1.60 13.00 -14.96
N VAL A 367 -2.00 11.77 -14.65
CA VAL A 367 -1.16 10.57 -14.74
C VAL A 367 -1.44 9.88 -16.08
N PRO A 368 -0.42 9.62 -16.92
CA PRO A 368 -0.61 8.87 -18.16
C PRO A 368 -0.53 7.36 -17.85
N THR A 369 -1.53 6.82 -17.14
CA THR A 369 -1.71 5.37 -16.98
C THR A 369 -2.39 4.77 -18.20
N ASP A 370 -2.30 3.44 -18.35
CA ASP A 370 -2.88 2.61 -19.41
C ASP A 370 -4.15 3.22 -20.04
N LEU A 371 -4.05 3.64 -21.31
CA LEU A 371 -5.15 4.30 -22.03
C LEU A 371 -6.35 3.38 -22.32
N ARG A 372 -6.19 2.07 -22.12
CA ARG A 372 -7.27 1.09 -22.27
C ARG A 372 -8.04 0.96 -20.96
N ARG A 373 -9.35 1.16 -21.05
CA ARG A 373 -10.32 0.97 -19.97
C ARG A 373 -11.26 -0.17 -20.33
N TRP A 374 -11.85 -0.76 -19.31
CA TRP A 374 -12.88 -1.79 -19.43
C TRP A 374 -14.07 -1.43 -18.56
N SER A 375 -15.24 -1.91 -18.97
CA SER A 375 -16.48 -1.99 -18.20
C SER A 375 -17.03 -3.42 -18.29
N THR A 376 -18.23 -3.67 -17.80
CA THR A 376 -18.89 -4.98 -17.83
C THR A 376 -20.15 -4.95 -18.70
N PRO A 377 -20.61 -6.10 -19.24
CA PRO A 377 -21.91 -6.19 -19.89
C PRO A 377 -23.07 -5.70 -19.00
N ASP A 378 -23.02 -6.01 -17.71
CA ASP A 378 -24.02 -5.58 -16.72
C ASP A 378 -24.02 -4.06 -16.51
N MET A 379 -22.84 -3.43 -16.45
CA MET A 379 -22.74 -1.97 -16.34
C MET A 379 -23.25 -1.28 -17.61
N LEU A 380 -22.91 -1.81 -18.80
CA LEU A 380 -23.47 -1.32 -20.06
C LEU A 380 -25.01 -1.45 -20.09
N ALA A 381 -25.56 -2.56 -19.59
CA ALA A 381 -27.00 -2.75 -19.46
C ALA A 381 -27.66 -1.86 -18.36
N ILE A 382 -26.90 -1.39 -17.37
CA ILE A 382 -27.34 -0.34 -16.43
C ILE A 382 -27.37 1.02 -17.15
N GLU A 383 -26.29 1.41 -17.83
CA GLU A 383 -26.21 2.68 -18.56
C GLU A 383 -27.27 2.79 -19.66
N GLN A 384 -27.47 1.74 -20.46
CA GLN A 384 -28.52 1.70 -21.49
C GLN A 384 -29.92 1.89 -20.90
N ARG A 385 -30.22 1.29 -19.75
CA ARG A 385 -31.52 1.49 -19.06
C ARG A 385 -31.67 2.89 -18.49
N LEU A 386 -30.59 3.51 -18.00
CA LEU A 386 -30.62 4.90 -17.53
C LEU A 386 -30.86 5.88 -18.69
N VAL A 387 -30.19 5.68 -19.83
CA VAL A 387 -30.38 6.50 -21.04
C VAL A 387 -31.79 6.32 -21.60
N ALA A 388 -32.27 5.08 -21.76
CA ALA A 388 -33.63 4.82 -22.22
C ALA A 388 -34.68 5.47 -21.29
N ALA A 389 -34.54 5.29 -19.98
CA ALA A 389 -35.46 5.91 -19.01
C ALA A 389 -35.37 7.44 -18.99
N ALA A 390 -34.24 8.05 -19.37
CA ALA A 390 -34.13 9.50 -19.51
C ALA A 390 -34.85 9.99 -20.77
N LEU A 391 -34.64 9.33 -21.92
CA LEU A 391 -35.29 9.65 -23.19
C LEU A 391 -36.82 9.46 -23.10
N ASP A 392 -37.29 8.34 -22.56
CA ASP A 392 -38.73 8.04 -22.36
C ASP A 392 -39.44 9.07 -21.45
N ARG A 393 -38.67 9.86 -20.68
CA ARG A 393 -39.18 10.81 -19.69
C ARG A 393 -38.85 12.27 -20.03
N GLN A 394 -38.19 12.56 -21.15
CA GLN A 394 -37.76 13.91 -21.52
C GLN A 394 -38.95 14.88 -21.62
N ASP A 395 -40.09 14.41 -22.12
CA ASP A 395 -41.32 15.17 -22.32
C ASP A 395 -42.27 15.16 -21.10
N ALA A 396 -41.87 14.51 -19.99
CA ALA A 396 -42.72 14.34 -18.81
C ALA A 396 -42.84 15.62 -17.93
N GLY A 397 -42.11 16.70 -18.27
CA GLY A 397 -42.19 17.98 -17.57
C GLY A 397 -41.73 17.98 -16.10
N VAL A 398 -40.99 16.95 -15.67
CA VAL A 398 -40.48 16.81 -14.30
C VAL A 398 -39.03 17.28 -14.19
N ALA A 399 -38.69 17.94 -13.08
CA ALA A 399 -37.36 18.49 -12.81
C ALA A 399 -36.83 19.47 -13.89
N VAL A 400 -37.74 20.17 -14.59
CA VAL A 400 -37.39 21.25 -15.51
C VAL A 400 -36.79 22.42 -14.73
N VAL A 401 -35.56 22.81 -15.10
CA VAL A 401 -34.88 24.00 -14.55
C VAL A 401 -35.21 25.19 -15.46
N PRO A 402 -35.64 26.35 -14.91
CA PRO A 402 -35.85 27.56 -15.71
C PRO A 402 -34.56 27.99 -16.45
N PRO A 403 -34.65 28.48 -17.71
CA PRO A 403 -33.46 28.80 -18.51
C PRO A 403 -32.54 29.84 -17.85
N ASP A 404 -33.10 30.82 -17.14
CA ASP A 404 -32.39 31.82 -16.35
C ASP A 404 -31.57 31.20 -15.21
N VAL A 405 -32.14 30.22 -14.49
CA VAL A 405 -31.43 29.48 -13.43
C VAL A 405 -30.30 28.64 -14.00
N LEU A 406 -30.49 28.03 -15.17
CA LEU A 406 -29.44 27.28 -15.87
C LEU A 406 -28.31 28.20 -16.33
N ASP A 407 -28.65 29.31 -17.00
CA ASP A 407 -27.70 30.32 -17.46
C ASP A 407 -26.87 30.90 -16.31
N ASP A 408 -27.50 31.30 -15.21
CA ASP A 408 -26.81 31.85 -14.04
C ASP A 408 -25.90 30.80 -13.39
N THR A 409 -26.32 29.53 -13.34
CA THR A 409 -25.49 28.42 -12.83
C THR A 409 -24.26 28.19 -13.73
N LEU A 410 -24.44 28.20 -15.06
CA LEU A 410 -23.34 28.03 -16.01
C LEU A 410 -22.37 29.22 -16.00
N ARG A 411 -22.88 30.46 -15.84
CA ARG A 411 -22.07 31.68 -15.72
C ARG A 411 -21.30 31.76 -14.40
N ALA A 412 -21.88 31.29 -13.29
CA ALA A 412 -21.22 31.23 -11.99
C ALA A 412 -20.04 30.23 -11.98
N GLY A 413 -20.12 29.20 -12.82
CA GLY A 413 -19.11 28.16 -12.95
C GLY A 413 -19.04 27.21 -11.73
N PRO A 414 -18.34 26.08 -11.86
CA PRO A 414 -18.16 25.13 -10.76
C PRO A 414 -17.12 25.68 -9.76
N GLY A 415 -17.52 26.63 -8.91
CA GLY A 415 -16.63 27.16 -7.86
C GLY A 415 -17.09 28.40 -7.09
N ALA A 416 -18.19 29.08 -7.44
CA ALA A 416 -18.63 30.28 -6.72
C ALA A 416 -19.19 29.95 -5.31
N PRO A 417 -18.60 30.47 -4.20
CA PRO A 417 -19.20 30.37 -2.88
C PRO A 417 -20.48 31.20 -2.83
N GLY A 418 -21.55 30.62 -2.28
CA GLY A 418 -22.90 31.14 -2.48
C GLY A 418 -23.16 32.53 -1.88
N GLN A 419 -23.91 33.35 -2.62
CA GLN A 419 -24.71 34.43 -2.02
C GLN A 419 -26.11 33.88 -1.66
N PRO A 420 -26.71 34.29 -0.53
CA PRO A 420 -28.04 33.87 -0.16
C PRO A 420 -29.09 34.58 -1.03
N GLY A 421 -29.53 33.92 -2.10
CA GLY A 421 -30.61 34.38 -2.95
C GLY A 421 -31.91 34.58 -2.16
N ARG A 422 -32.39 35.82 -2.08
CA ARG A 422 -33.69 36.16 -1.48
C ARG A 422 -34.83 35.60 -2.35
N GLY A 423 -35.35 34.43 -2.01
CA GLY A 423 -36.57 33.93 -2.62
C GLY A 423 -37.80 34.75 -2.20
N PRO A 424 -38.70 35.15 -3.13
CA PRO A 424 -40.07 35.53 -2.76
C PRO A 424 -40.79 34.27 -2.26
N GLY A 425 -41.45 34.39 -1.10
CA GLY A 425 -41.86 33.21 -0.35
C GLY A 425 -43.17 32.55 -0.79
N ARG A 426 -43.29 31.26 -0.45
CA ARG A 426 -44.46 30.54 0.12
C ARG A 426 -44.64 29.12 -0.45
N GLY A 427 -44.52 28.12 0.43
CA GLY A 427 -45.36 26.93 0.40
C GLY A 427 -44.84 25.69 -0.34
N GLY A 428 -43.98 24.90 0.30
CA GLY A 428 -43.62 23.55 -0.19
C GLY A 428 -42.76 22.80 0.82
N ARG A 429 -43.11 21.55 1.15
CA ARG A 429 -42.37 20.72 2.12
C ARG A 429 -41.00 20.34 1.57
N GLN A 430 -39.97 20.33 2.41
CA GLN A 430 -38.70 19.68 2.11
C GLN A 430 -38.93 18.21 1.74
N VAL A 431 -38.46 17.81 0.56
CA VAL A 431 -38.26 16.40 0.18
C VAL A 431 -36.76 16.13 0.30
N GLY A 432 -36.39 15.23 1.20
CA GLY A 432 -34.99 14.82 1.39
C GLY A 432 -34.45 14.00 0.21
N PRO A 433 -33.13 13.74 0.17
CA PRO A 433 -32.51 13.02 -0.94
C PRO A 433 -33.08 11.61 -1.10
N ILE A 434 -33.31 11.21 -2.36
CA ILE A 434 -33.81 9.88 -2.73
C ILE A 434 -32.67 8.86 -2.59
N GLY A 435 -32.37 8.49 -1.35
CA GLY A 435 -31.51 7.35 -1.04
C GLY A 435 -32.26 6.06 -1.35
N CYS A 436 -31.90 5.38 -2.44
CA CYS A 436 -32.53 4.13 -2.88
C CYS A 436 -32.13 2.93 -1.99
N ARG A 437 -32.43 2.99 -0.69
CA ARG A 437 -32.26 1.88 0.26
C ARG A 437 -33.38 0.85 0.08
N ARG A 438 -33.25 -0.03 -0.92
CA ARG A 438 -34.17 -1.15 -1.09
C ARG A 438 -33.94 -2.18 0.03
N ARG A 439 -34.69 -2.06 1.13
CA ARG A 439 -34.82 -3.14 2.12
C ARG A 439 -35.47 -4.35 1.45
N VAL A 440 -34.72 -5.42 1.22
CA VAL A 440 -35.27 -6.71 0.81
C VAL A 440 -36.01 -7.31 2.01
N ARG A 441 -37.32 -7.02 2.13
CA ARG A 441 -38.24 -7.84 2.93
C ARG A 441 -38.63 -9.05 2.09
N GLY A 442 -37.99 -10.19 2.35
CA GLY A 442 -38.38 -11.45 1.74
C GLY A 442 -39.76 -11.92 2.22
N SER A 443 -40.80 -11.65 1.43
CA SER A 443 -42.11 -12.29 1.60
C SER A 443 -42.07 -13.68 0.98
N ARG A 444 -42.08 -14.73 1.82
CA ARG A 444 -42.18 -16.12 1.36
C ARG A 444 -43.59 -16.41 0.88
N THR A 445 -43.74 -16.75 -0.40
CA THR A 445 -44.77 -17.70 -0.85
C THR A 445 -44.13 -19.08 -0.86
N ARG A 446 -44.56 -19.99 0.02
CA ARG A 446 -44.26 -21.42 -0.09
C ARG A 446 -45.55 -22.15 -0.42
N VAL A 447 -45.52 -22.90 -1.53
CA VAL A 447 -46.40 -24.05 -1.72
C VAL A 447 -46.06 -25.07 -0.61
N GLY A 448 -47.08 -25.71 -0.04
CA GLY A 448 -46.91 -26.60 1.09
C GLY A 448 -46.53 -28.03 0.70
N GLN A 449 -45.81 -28.70 1.61
CA GLN A 449 -45.97 -30.12 1.92
C GLN A 449 -45.34 -30.37 3.30
N ASP A 450 -45.86 -31.38 4.01
CA ASP A 450 -45.66 -31.59 5.44
C ASP A 450 -44.30 -32.19 5.83
N ASP A 451 -43.80 -31.84 7.03
CA ASP A 451 -43.67 -32.77 8.17
C ASP A 451 -42.77 -32.26 9.32
N GLY A 452 -43.18 -32.53 10.57
CA GLY A 452 -42.30 -32.80 11.73
C GLY A 452 -41.35 -31.71 12.29
N PRO A 453 -41.58 -31.16 13.51
CA PRO A 453 -40.67 -30.18 14.12
C PRO A 453 -39.59 -30.80 15.03
N ARG A 454 -38.34 -30.35 14.90
CA ARG A 454 -37.33 -30.43 15.99
C ARG A 454 -36.80 -29.04 16.34
N ARG A 455 -36.96 -28.67 17.62
CA ARG A 455 -36.53 -27.38 18.18
C ARG A 455 -35.09 -27.47 18.68
N LEU A 456 -34.28 -26.46 18.39
CA LEU A 456 -33.15 -26.09 19.26
C LEU A 456 -32.89 -24.58 19.18
N ARG A 457 -32.96 -23.92 20.34
CA ARG A 457 -32.69 -22.48 20.51
C ARG A 457 -31.20 -22.29 20.79
N ARG A 458 -30.54 -21.33 20.14
CA ARG A 458 -29.32 -20.70 20.67
C ARG A 458 -29.55 -19.21 20.88
N ARG A 459 -29.19 -18.72 22.07
CA ARG A 459 -29.23 -17.31 22.47
C ARG A 459 -27.89 -16.65 22.14
N LEU A 460 -27.91 -15.43 21.61
CA LEU A 460 -26.75 -14.53 21.63
C LEU A 460 -26.79 -13.71 22.93
N PRO A 461 -25.67 -13.56 23.67
CA PRO A 461 -25.59 -12.61 24.77
C PRO A 461 -25.26 -11.19 24.27
N ALA A 462 -25.78 -10.18 24.97
CA ALA A 462 -25.70 -8.78 24.57
C ALA A 462 -24.39 -8.09 25.00
N ARG A 463 -23.94 -7.11 24.21
CA ARG A 463 -22.87 -6.16 24.59
C ARG A 463 -23.32 -5.34 25.82
N ARG A 464 -22.41 -5.07 26.76
CA ARG A 464 -22.57 -4.04 27.82
C ARG A 464 -21.57 -2.89 27.62
N PRO A 465 -21.88 -1.67 28.10
CA PRO A 465 -21.17 -0.45 27.70
C PRO A 465 -19.98 -0.08 28.60
N ARG A 466 -19.19 0.90 28.12
CA ARG A 466 -18.04 1.52 28.77
C ARG A 466 -18.39 2.12 30.16
N ARG A 467 -17.38 2.23 31.03
CA ARG A 467 -17.44 3.00 32.29
C ARG A 467 -16.34 4.07 32.31
N ASP A 468 -16.67 5.22 32.87
CA ASP A 468 -15.83 6.41 32.93
C ASP A 468 -14.77 6.41 34.04
N ARG A 469 -13.74 7.21 33.77
CA ARG A 469 -12.90 8.02 34.68
C ARG A 469 -12.87 7.66 36.17
N LEU A 470 -11.65 7.48 36.68
CA LEU A 470 -11.22 8.06 37.95
C LEU A 470 -9.85 8.73 37.78
N ARG A 471 -9.73 9.98 38.26
CA ARG A 471 -8.44 10.64 38.50
C ARG A 471 -7.94 10.26 39.89
N ALA A 472 -6.63 10.12 40.05
CA ALA A 472 -5.96 10.31 41.32
C ALA A 472 -4.63 11.03 41.05
N GLU A 473 -4.36 12.07 41.83
CA GLU A 473 -3.14 12.87 41.75
C GLU A 473 -2.07 12.27 42.67
N CYS A 474 -0.80 12.40 42.30
CA CYS A 474 0.28 12.46 43.28
C CYS A 474 1.44 13.29 42.72
N ALA A 475 2.01 14.16 43.57
CA ALA A 475 2.90 15.22 43.16
C ALA A 475 4.38 14.92 43.42
N GLY A 476 5.24 15.49 42.57
CA GLY A 476 6.47 16.14 43.02
C GLY A 476 7.70 15.28 43.34
N ALA A 477 8.69 15.35 42.43
CA ALA A 477 10.09 15.44 42.80
C ALA A 477 10.81 16.38 41.81
N ARG A 478 11.80 17.16 42.28
CA ARG A 478 12.46 18.23 41.52
C ARG A 478 13.91 17.86 41.18
N ARG A 479 14.38 18.36 40.02
CA ARG A 479 15.75 18.80 39.68
C ARG A 479 16.94 17.90 40.09
N ALA A 480 17.70 17.42 39.09
CA ALA A 480 19.17 17.59 39.07
C ALA A 480 19.76 17.39 37.66
N ALA A 481 20.44 18.42 37.17
CA ALA A 481 21.46 18.43 36.11
C ALA A 481 22.25 19.75 36.29
N PRO A 482 23.50 19.92 35.79
CA PRO A 482 24.23 19.07 34.85
C PRO A 482 25.66 18.67 35.33
N GLY A 483 26.32 17.79 34.57
CA GLY A 483 27.77 17.54 34.68
C GLY A 483 28.40 17.40 33.30
N ARG A 484 29.35 18.29 32.96
CA ARG A 484 30.22 18.20 31.77
C ARG A 484 31.57 17.63 32.18
N ALA A 485 32.05 16.62 31.46
CA ALA A 485 33.45 16.20 31.29
C ALA A 485 33.45 14.96 30.36
N ASP A 486 34.44 14.69 29.51
CA ASP A 486 35.41 15.60 28.91
C ASP A 486 35.88 15.05 27.54
N ARG A 487 36.54 15.88 26.71
CA ARG A 487 37.17 15.43 25.46
C ARG A 487 38.54 14.82 25.77
N ALA A 488 38.78 13.56 25.34
CA ALA A 488 40.12 13.01 25.22
C ALA A 488 40.38 12.52 23.78
N LEU A 489 41.19 13.29 23.05
CA LEU A 489 41.82 12.87 21.80
C LEU A 489 43.14 12.16 22.15
N LEU A 490 43.43 11.02 21.51
CA LEU A 490 44.80 10.53 21.39
C LEU A 490 45.08 10.15 19.93
N HIS A 491 46.12 10.75 19.37
CA HIS A 491 46.67 10.47 18.05
C HIS A 491 47.94 9.63 18.16
N GLY A 492 48.12 8.73 17.20
CA GLY A 492 49.34 8.01 16.88
C GLY A 492 48.97 6.81 15.99
N GLY A 493 49.57 6.56 14.82
CA GLY A 493 50.71 7.18 14.17
C GLY A 493 51.62 6.10 13.58
N ARG A 494 51.43 5.81 12.28
CA ARG A 494 52.41 5.39 11.21
C ARG A 494 53.66 4.56 11.60
N ALA A 495 54.18 3.59 10.83
CA ALA A 495 53.98 3.14 9.43
C ALA A 495 54.69 1.76 9.19
N PRO A 496 54.64 1.14 7.98
CA PRO A 496 55.13 -0.24 7.68
C PRO A 496 56.57 -0.24 7.04
N PRO A 497 57.14 -1.30 6.40
CA PRO A 497 56.67 -1.90 5.12
C PRO A 497 56.98 -3.42 4.86
N GLY A 498 56.55 -3.95 3.70
CA GLY A 498 57.13 -5.12 3.02
C GLY A 498 56.18 -6.30 2.69
N ALA A 499 56.26 -7.03 1.56
CA ALA A 499 56.28 -6.70 0.11
C ALA A 499 56.69 -7.96 -0.70
N ALA A 500 55.79 -8.53 -1.52
CA ALA A 500 56.02 -9.40 -2.71
C ALA A 500 54.63 -9.86 -3.21
N ALA A 501 54.12 -9.64 -4.43
CA ALA A 501 54.65 -9.64 -5.81
C ALA A 501 54.83 -11.05 -6.43
N PHE A 502 53.92 -11.46 -7.33
CA PHE A 502 54.18 -11.80 -8.74
C PHE A 502 52.91 -12.32 -9.47
N GLY A 503 52.72 -11.93 -10.74
CA GLY A 503 51.79 -12.57 -11.70
C GLY A 503 52.54 -13.57 -12.62
N PRO A 504 52.06 -13.94 -13.83
CA PRO A 504 51.00 -13.32 -14.65
C PRO A 504 49.99 -14.29 -15.35
N ARG A 505 49.11 -13.75 -16.21
CA ARG A 505 48.26 -14.49 -17.20
C ARG A 505 49.06 -14.95 -18.43
N PRO A 506 48.60 -16.00 -19.15
CA PRO A 506 47.95 -15.82 -20.48
C PRO A 506 46.80 -16.84 -20.76
N ALA A 507 46.32 -17.07 -22.00
CA ALA A 507 45.48 -16.18 -22.83
C ALA A 507 44.86 -16.89 -24.07
N LEU A 508 43.61 -16.53 -24.45
CA LEU A 508 42.96 -16.62 -25.79
C LEU A 508 42.60 -17.99 -26.45
N GLY A 509 41.54 -17.95 -27.29
CA GLY A 509 41.10 -18.98 -28.25
C GLY A 509 39.82 -19.74 -27.83
N GLY A 510 38.82 -20.03 -28.68
CA GLY A 510 38.62 -19.79 -30.11
C GLY A 510 37.72 -20.90 -30.74
N HIS A 511 36.63 -20.53 -31.41
CA HIS A 511 35.69 -21.40 -32.18
C HIS A 511 36.36 -22.14 -33.39
N PRO A 512 35.68 -22.98 -34.23
CA PRO A 512 34.26 -23.43 -34.27
C PRO A 512 34.01 -24.94 -34.54
N ARG A 513 32.81 -25.45 -34.19
CA ARG A 513 31.80 -26.02 -35.12
C ARG A 513 30.55 -26.49 -34.37
#